data_AF-A0A3D4GS72-F1
#
_entry.id   AF-A0A3D4GS72-F1
#
_cell.length_a   1.000
_cell.length_b   1.000
_cell.length_c   1.000
_cell.angle_alpha   90.00
_cell.angle_beta   90.00
_cell.angle_gamma   90.00
#
_symmetry.space_group_name_H-M   'P 1'
#
loop_
_entity.id
_entity.type
_entity.pdbx_description
1 polymer ?
#
loop_
_entity_poly.entity_id
_entity_poly.type
_entity_poly.pdbx_seq_one_letter_code
_entity_poly.pdbx_strand_id
1 'polypeptide(L)' 'MKPSWMTYGVLKDLSREDLLKTLKDHGFEGVEFRTDANHGHGVEAEIDADARKQVVAECDSASIEIMSIA' A
#
# COMPACT_ATOMS: atom_id res chain seq x y z
N MET A 1 15.61 8.41 -6.86
CA MET A 1 15.14 7.84 -5.58
C MET A 1 13.69 8.28 -5.46
N LYS A 2 12.73 7.35 -5.43
CA LYS A 2 11.30 7.69 -5.39
C LYS A 2 10.87 7.83 -3.92
N PRO A 3 10.15 8.90 -3.51
CA PRO A 3 9.65 9.03 -2.16
C PRO A 3 8.60 7.95 -1.89
N SER A 4 8.85 7.08 -0.92
CA SER A 4 7.93 6.04 -0.46
C SER A 4 7.57 6.19 1.02
N TRP A 5 6.46 5.59 1.43
CA TRP A 5 6.05 5.53 2.83
C TRP A 5 5.70 4.11 3.27
N MET A 6 6.34 3.66 4.36
CA MET A 6 6.03 2.44 5.10
C MET A 6 4.72 2.52 5.88
N THR A 7 3.86 1.49 5.74
CA THR A 7 2.52 1.51 6.32
C THR A 7 2.46 1.33 7.84
N TYR A 8 3.51 0.82 8.49
CA TYR A 8 3.56 0.50 9.94
C TYR A 8 3.16 1.64 10.90
N GLY A 9 3.44 2.89 10.53
CA GLY A 9 3.19 4.05 11.39
C GLY A 9 1.80 4.64 11.22
N VAL A 10 1.75 5.83 10.62
CA VAL A 10 0.55 6.67 10.50
C VAL A 10 -0.50 6.08 9.55
N LEU A 11 -0.09 5.20 8.65
CA LEU A 11 -0.92 4.71 7.56
C LEU A 11 -1.59 3.35 7.85
N LYS A 12 -1.26 2.71 8.98
CA LYS A 12 -1.64 1.32 9.29
C LYS A 12 -3.15 1.08 9.38
N ASP A 13 -3.89 2.11 9.78
CA ASP A 13 -5.35 2.01 10.01
C ASP A 13 -6.16 2.46 8.78
N LEU A 14 -5.50 2.96 7.74
CA LEU A 14 -6.17 3.43 6.53
C LEU A 14 -6.64 2.27 5.68
N SER A 15 -7.82 2.42 5.07
CA SER A 15 -8.23 1.57 3.96
C SER A 15 -7.24 1.70 2.81
N ARG A 16 -7.22 0.74 1.88
CA ARG A 16 -6.32 0.81 0.71
C ARG A 16 -6.61 2.05 -0.16
N GLU A 17 -7.88 2.42 -0.30
CA GLU A 17 -8.29 3.63 -1.00
C GLU A 17 -7.75 4.89 -0.32
N ASP A 18 -7.97 5.04 0.99
CA ASP A 18 -7.50 6.19 1.76
C ASP A 18 -5.98 6.28 1.80
N LEU A 19 -5.30 5.13 1.88
CA LEU A 19 -3.84 5.02 1.80
C LEU A 19 -3.33 5.59 0.47
N LEU A 20 -3.83 5.10 -0.66
CA LEU A 20 -3.38 5.53 -1.98
C LEU A 20 -3.69 7.01 -2.22
N LYS A 21 -4.86 7.48 -1.76
CA LYS A 21 -5.21 8.90 -1.78
C LYS A 21 -4.23 9.73 -0.97
N THR A 22 -3.92 9.31 0.25
CA THR A 22 -2.98 10.00 1.15
C THR A 22 -1.60 10.10 0.51
N LEU A 23 -1.08 8.99 -0.05
CA LEU A 23 0.22 9.00 -0.72
C LEU A 23 0.26 10.01 -1.87
N LYS A 24 -0.79 10.03 -2.71
CA LYS A 24 -0.91 10.96 -3.83
C LYS A 24 -1.02 12.42 -3.39
N ASP A 25 -1.88 12.70 -2.41
CA ASP A 25 -2.10 14.06 -1.88
C ASP A 25 -0.81 14.65 -1.29
N HIS A 26 0.09 13.80 -0.79
CA HIS A 26 1.36 14.20 -0.17
C HIS A 26 2.58 14.04 -1.09
N GLY A 27 2.41 13.69 -2.37
CA GLY A 27 3.49 13.64 -3.35
C GLY A 27 4.41 12.42 -3.22
N PHE A 28 3.95 11.34 -2.59
CA PHE A 28 4.67 10.07 -2.59
C PHE A 28 4.43 9.32 -3.90
N GLU A 29 5.47 8.63 -4.35
CA GLU A 29 5.47 7.84 -5.60
C GLU A 29 5.45 6.33 -5.32
N GLY A 30 5.59 5.91 -4.05
CA GLY A 30 5.63 4.51 -3.69
C GLY A 30 5.12 4.20 -2.28
N VAL A 31 4.88 2.92 -2.05
CA VAL A 31 4.41 2.36 -0.78
C VAL A 31 5.26 1.17 -0.37
N GLU A 32 5.45 1.02 0.93
CA GLU A 32 6.10 -0.15 1.54
C GLU A 32 5.07 -0.81 2.46
N PHE A 33 4.56 -1.97 2.05
CA PHE A 33 3.49 -2.66 2.78
C PHE A 33 4.06 -3.49 3.91
N ARG A 34 3.55 -3.27 5.12
CA ARG A 34 3.69 -4.20 6.24
C ARG A 34 2.58 -5.27 6.16
N THR A 35 2.93 -6.55 6.25
CA THR A 35 2.01 -7.66 5.95
C THR A 35 1.80 -8.69 7.07
N ASP A 36 2.10 -8.34 8.32
CA ASP A 36 2.04 -9.26 9.46
C ASP A 36 1.26 -8.71 10.66
N ALA A 37 0.37 -7.74 10.42
CA ALA A 37 -0.26 -6.96 11.48
C ALA A 37 -1.75 -6.66 11.24
N ASN A 38 -2.37 -7.23 10.19
CA ASN A 38 -3.79 -7.03 9.85
C ASN A 38 -4.15 -5.54 9.76
N HIS A 39 -3.39 -4.82 8.94
CA HIS A 39 -3.56 -3.39 8.70
C HIS A 39 -4.80 -3.12 7.85
N GLY A 40 -5.35 -1.91 7.98
CA GLY A 40 -6.58 -1.48 7.30
C GLY A 40 -6.51 -1.58 5.76
N HIS A 41 -5.31 -1.54 5.17
CA HIS A 41 -5.12 -1.65 3.73
C HIS A 41 -5.31 -3.09 3.21
N GLY A 42 -5.35 -4.09 4.10
CA GLY A 42 -5.64 -5.48 3.75
C GLY A 42 -4.60 -6.14 2.85
N VAL A 43 -3.33 -5.73 2.96
CA VAL A 43 -2.21 -6.33 2.22
C VAL A 43 -1.44 -7.17 3.23
N GLU A 44 -1.80 -8.44 3.35
CA GLU A 44 -1.27 -9.38 4.34
C GLU A 44 -0.57 -10.56 3.67
N ALA A 45 0.24 -11.30 4.43
CA ALA A 45 1.03 -12.41 3.89
C ALA A 45 0.15 -13.54 3.32
N GLU A 46 -1.05 -13.72 3.87
CA GLU A 46 -2.00 -14.79 3.58
C GLU A 46 -3.00 -14.48 2.46
N ILE A 47 -3.01 -13.27 1.90
CA ILE A 47 -3.96 -12.95 0.81
C ILE A 47 -3.68 -13.82 -0.43
N ASP A 48 -4.75 -14.20 -1.11
CA ASP A 48 -4.68 -15.08 -2.27
C ASP A 48 -4.16 -14.37 -3.54
N ALA A 49 -3.99 -15.15 -4.61
CA ALA A 49 -3.44 -14.65 -5.86
C ALA A 49 -4.31 -13.59 -6.54
N ASP A 50 -5.63 -13.62 -6.37
CA ASP A 50 -6.55 -12.67 -7.00
C ASP A 50 -6.57 -11.37 -6.20
N ALA A 51 -6.55 -11.44 -4.88
CA ALA A 51 -6.34 -10.30 -4.00
C ALA A 51 -5.01 -9.59 -4.30
N ARG A 52 -3.92 -10.34 -4.54
CA ARG A 52 -2.62 -9.75 -4.94
C ARG A 52 -2.72 -8.98 -6.26
N LYS A 53 -3.37 -9.55 -7.28
CA LYS A 53 -3.57 -8.85 -8.56
C LYS A 53 -4.37 -7.57 -8.38
N GLN A 54 -5.38 -7.61 -7.52
CA GLN A 54 -6.19 -6.43 -7.21
C GLN A 54 -5.35 -5.34 -6.53
N VAL A 55 -4.52 -5.68 -5.54
CA VAL A 55 -3.60 -4.73 -4.89
C VAL A 55 -2.69 -4.07 -5.93
N VAL A 56 -2.08 -4.85 -6.82
CA VAL A 56 -1.21 -4.32 -7.89
C VAL A 56 -1.99 -3.39 -8.82
N ALA A 57 -3.17 -3.82 -9.29
CA ALA A 57 -3.97 -3.01 -10.20
C ALA A 57 -4.42 -1.67 -9.58
N GLU A 58 -4.73 -1.65 -8.29
CA GLU A 58 -5.12 -0.44 -7.57
C GLU A 58 -3.93 0.50 -7.36
N CYS A 59 -2.75 -0.03 -6.99
CA CYS A 59 -1.50 0.72 -6.92
C CYS A 59 -1.12 1.34 -8.29
N ASP A 60 -1.18 0.55 -9.37
CA ASP A 60 -0.90 1.01 -10.73
C ASP A 60 -1.87 2.12 -11.16
N SER A 61 -3.16 1.94 -10.89
CA SER A 61 -4.20 2.94 -11.20
C SER A 61 -3.99 4.25 -10.43
N ALA A 62 -3.42 4.18 -9.23
CA ALA A 62 -3.05 5.34 -8.42
C ALA A 62 -1.69 5.95 -8.80
N SER A 63 -0.94 5.32 -9.72
CA SER A 63 0.46 5.67 -10.02
C SER A 63 1.37 5.60 -8.79
N ILE A 64 1.12 4.64 -7.90
CA ILE A 64 1.91 4.34 -6.70
C ILE A 64 2.63 3.01 -6.90
N GLU A 65 3.95 3.01 -6.83
CA GLU A 65 4.76 1.80 -6.97
C GLU A 65 4.87 1.03 -5.65
N ILE A 66 4.77 -0.30 -5.70
CA ILE A 66 5.05 -1.16 -4.55
C ILE A 66 6.57 -1.34 -4.44
N MET A 67 7.20 -0.62 -3.51
CA MET A 67 8.65 -0.53 -3.40
C MET A 67 9.24 -1.66 -2.55
N SER A 68 8.53 -2.09 -1.51
CA SER A 68 8.92 -3.19 -0.64
C SER A 68 7.71 -3.84 0.04
N ILE A 69 7.92 -5.05 0.52
CA ILE A 69 6.98 -5.82 1.35
C ILE A 69 7.76 -6.25 2.58
N ALA A 70 7.22 -6.00 3.77
CA ALA A 70 7.89 -6.15 5.06
C ALA A 70 7.01 -6.81 6.13
#